data_AF-A0A4Y2D215-F1
#
_entry.id   AF-A0A4Y2D215-F1
#
_cell.length_a   1.000
_cell.length_b   1.000
_cell.length_c   1.000
_cell.angle_alpha   90.00
_cell.angle_beta   90.00
_cell.angle_gamma   90.00
#
_symmetry.space_group_name_H-M   'P 1'
#
loop_
_entity.id
_entity.type
_entity.pdbx_description
1 polymer ?
#
loop_
_entity_poly.entity_id
_entity_poly.type
_entity_poly.pdbx_seq_one_letter_code
_entity_poly.pdbx_strand_id
1 'polypeptide(L)'
;MIQSTNERRISNSSESFKACWIVLFAAISESMDSAEYQAMLYNNLIPLSPLLGGASCIFKQDNASCHTSKPTNNDLKKKKVNILPWPSGSLDLNPMKNVWGILSLKVYANNKQFSSANELEVAIAKEQHDISDHLII
;
A
#
# COMPACT_ATOMS: atom_id res chain seq x y z
N MET A 1 -21.41 -48.55 11.97
CA MET A 1 -20.22 -49.29 12.43
C MET A 1 -19.04 -48.70 11.66
N ILE A 2 -18.47 -47.61 12.16
CA ILE A 2 -17.28 -47.58 13.05
C ILE A 2 -16.06 -48.26 12.39
N GLN A 3 -15.15 -47.38 11.90
CA GLN A 3 -13.67 -47.41 11.98
C GLN A 3 -12.93 -48.58 11.32
N SER A 4 -11.69 -48.48 10.82
CA SER A 4 -10.62 -47.47 10.66
C SER A 4 -9.68 -48.09 9.59
N THR A 5 -8.71 -47.44 8.94
CA THR A 5 -7.45 -46.85 9.46
C THR A 5 -6.81 -46.10 8.27
N ASN A 6 -6.41 -44.83 8.43
CA ASN A 6 -5.03 -44.36 8.69
C ASN A 6 -4.09 -44.64 7.50
N GLU A 7 -3.51 -43.64 6.82
CA GLU A 7 -2.28 -42.97 7.28
C GLU A 7 -2.02 -41.60 6.61
N ARG A 8 -1.66 -40.63 7.46
CA ARG A 8 -0.70 -39.52 7.28
C ARG A 8 -0.35 -39.02 5.86
N ARG A 9 -0.70 -37.77 5.57
CA ARG A 9 0.23 -36.84 4.91
C ARG A 9 0.20 -35.48 5.59
N ILE A 10 1.33 -35.19 6.24
CA ILE A 10 1.67 -33.92 6.89
C ILE A 10 1.88 -32.84 5.81
N SER A 11 1.33 -31.66 6.09
CA SER A 11 1.64 -30.31 5.60
C SER A 11 2.22 -30.12 4.19
N ASN A 12 1.52 -29.30 3.40
CA ASN A 12 2.19 -28.24 2.65
C ASN A 12 1.30 -27.00 2.67
N SER A 13 1.51 -26.18 3.69
CA SER A 13 1.05 -24.79 3.74
C SER A 13 1.83 -23.99 2.69
N SER A 14 1.32 -23.95 1.48
CA SER A 14 1.60 -22.86 0.55
C SER A 14 0.28 -22.16 0.26
N GLU A 15 -0.35 -21.62 1.30
CA GLU A 15 -1.21 -20.46 1.07
C GLU A 15 -0.28 -19.34 0.62
N SER A 16 -0.06 -19.29 -0.70
CA SER A 16 0.47 -18.11 -1.36
C SER A 16 -0.44 -16.96 -0.96
N PHE A 17 0.05 -16.06 -0.11
CA PHE A 17 -0.54 -14.74 0.04
C PHE A 17 -0.51 -14.12 -1.36
N LYS A 18 -1.63 -14.21 -2.10
CA LYS A 18 -1.84 -13.40 -3.29
C LYS A 18 -2.03 -11.98 -2.81
N ALA A 19 -0.92 -11.30 -2.57
CA ALA A 19 -0.93 -9.90 -2.27
C ALA A 19 -1.35 -9.17 -3.55
N CYS A 20 -2.61 -8.73 -3.60
CA CYS A 20 -3.08 -7.81 -4.62
C CYS A 20 -2.52 -6.44 -4.22
N TRP A 21 -1.31 -6.13 -4.67
CA TRP A 21 -0.74 -4.79 -4.44
C TRP A 21 -1.31 -3.86 -5.52
N ILE A 22 -2.26 -3.02 -5.15
CA ILE A 22 -2.60 -1.85 -5.94
C ILE A 22 -1.76 -0.71 -5.37
N VAL A 23 -0.79 -0.24 -6.15
CA VAL A 23 -0.04 0.98 -5.81
C VAL A 23 -0.81 2.15 -6.40
N LEU A 24 -1.50 2.89 -5.53
CA LEU A 24 -2.15 4.15 -5.89
C LEU A 24 -1.21 5.29 -5.51
N PHE A 25 -0.83 6.10 -6.50
CA PHE A 25 -0.14 7.36 -6.27
C PHE A 25 -1.10 8.51 -6.52
N ALA A 26 -1.24 9.40 -5.54
CA ALA A 26 -2.00 10.62 -5.66
C ALA A 26 -1.04 11.81 -5.53
N ALA A 27 -1.08 12.74 -6.48
CA ALA A 27 -0.39 14.01 -6.36
C ALA A 27 -1.05 14.83 -5.25
N ILE A 28 -0.23 15.42 -4.38
CA ILE A 28 -0.67 16.29 -3.28
C ILE A 28 -0.04 17.66 -3.50
N SER A 29 -0.86 18.71 -3.50
CA SER A 29 -0.39 20.08 -3.80
C SER A 29 0.31 20.75 -2.60
N GLU A 30 -0.01 20.33 -1.38
CA GLU A 30 0.52 20.88 -0.12
C GLU A 30 0.77 19.77 0.93
N SER A 31 0.92 20.13 2.21
CA SER A 31 0.95 19.18 3.32
C SER A 31 -0.44 18.62 3.60
N MET A 32 -0.56 17.30 3.76
CA MET A 32 -1.83 16.63 4.01
C MET A 32 -2.21 16.65 5.50
N ASP A 33 -3.42 17.13 5.81
CA ASP A 33 -4.00 17.02 7.14
C ASP A 33 -4.74 15.68 7.38
N SER A 34 -5.35 15.52 8.57
CA SER A 34 -6.06 14.26 8.88
C SER A 34 -7.35 14.08 8.08
N ALA A 35 -8.07 15.15 7.78
CA ALA A 35 -9.33 15.09 7.04
C ALA A 35 -9.07 14.81 5.55
N GLU A 36 -8.05 15.45 4.98
CA GLU A 36 -7.59 15.20 3.62
C GLU A 36 -7.08 13.77 3.45
N TYR A 37 -6.33 13.26 4.43
CA TYR A 37 -5.90 11.86 4.44
C TYR A 37 -7.08 10.89 4.45
N GLN A 38 -8.06 11.13 5.34
CA GLN A 38 -9.29 10.33 5.38
C GLN A 38 -10.02 10.36 4.03
N ALA A 39 -10.22 11.55 3.45
CA ALA A 39 -10.87 11.70 2.15
C ALA A 39 -10.12 10.95 1.05
N MET A 40 -8.79 11.04 1.02
CA MET A 40 -7.95 10.31 0.06
C MET A 40 -8.16 8.80 0.17
N LEU A 41 -8.17 8.24 1.39
CA LEU A 41 -8.42 6.82 1.61
C LEU A 41 -9.80 6.40 1.09
N TYR A 42 -10.85 7.18 1.37
CA TYR A 42 -12.23 6.82 0.98
C TYR A 42 -12.53 7.02 -0.49
N ASN A 43 -11.91 8.00 -1.13
CA ASN A 43 -12.15 8.26 -2.54
C ASN A 43 -11.44 7.25 -3.44
N ASN A 44 -10.35 6.65 -2.96
CA ASN A 44 -9.50 5.84 -3.82
C ASN A 44 -9.24 4.43 -3.31
N LEU A 45 -8.87 4.24 -2.05
CA LEU A 45 -8.41 2.95 -1.56
C LEU A 45 -9.54 2.05 -1.03
N ILE A 46 -10.43 2.60 -0.21
CA ILE A 46 -11.54 1.84 0.40
C ILE A 46 -12.52 1.28 -0.64
N PRO A 47 -12.86 1.98 -1.75
CA PRO A 47 -13.70 1.41 -2.80
C PRO A 47 -13.08 0.17 -3.46
N LEU A 48 -11.75 0.06 -3.47
CA LEU A 48 -11.01 -1.08 -4.01
C LEU A 48 -10.88 -2.23 -3.00
N SER A 49 -11.28 -2.03 -1.74
CA SER A 49 -11.14 -3.05 -0.69
C SER A 49 -11.70 -4.42 -1.07
N PRO A 50 -12.84 -4.60 -1.77
CA PRO A 50 -13.32 -5.93 -2.16
C PRO A 50 -12.35 -6.68 -3.09
N LEU A 51 -11.60 -5.95 -3.92
CA LEU A 51 -10.59 -6.51 -4.82
C LEU A 51 -9.29 -6.86 -4.09
N LEU A 52 -9.02 -6.19 -2.96
CA LEU A 52 -7.81 -6.31 -2.14
C LEU A 52 -7.95 -7.34 -1.00
N GLY A 53 -9.00 -8.18 -1.01
CA GLY A 53 -9.28 -9.16 0.05
C GLY A 53 -10.37 -8.73 1.06
N GLY A 54 -10.96 -7.55 0.88
CA GLY A 54 -12.10 -7.09 1.68
C GLY A 54 -11.78 -6.99 3.17
N ALA A 55 -12.62 -7.61 3.98
CA ALA A 55 -12.51 -7.55 5.45
C ALA A 55 -11.28 -8.27 6.02
N SER A 56 -10.63 -9.17 5.26
CA SER A 56 -9.38 -9.82 5.68
C SER A 56 -8.14 -9.00 5.33
N CYS A 57 -8.30 -7.89 4.59
CA CYS A 57 -7.19 -7.01 4.26
C CYS A 57 -6.65 -6.32 5.52
N ILE A 58 -5.32 -6.29 5.64
CA ILE A 58 -4.60 -5.55 6.67
C ILE A 58 -3.99 -4.32 6.02
N PHE A 59 -4.47 -3.15 6.42
CA PHE A 59 -3.97 -1.87 5.95
C PHE A 59 -2.66 -1.52 6.65
N LYS A 60 -1.62 -1.15 5.87
CA LYS A 60 -0.35 -0.66 6.39
C LYS A 60 -0.21 0.81 6.05
N GLN A 61 0.10 1.62 7.05
CA GLN A 61 0.44 3.04 6.92
C GLN A 61 1.67 3.35 7.77
N ASP A 62 2.40 4.40 7.45
CA ASP A 62 3.51 4.87 8.30
C ASP A 62 2.99 5.72 9.48
N ASN A 63 3.91 6.17 10.33
CA ASN A 63 3.61 6.96 11.53
C ASN A 63 3.60 8.48 11.27
N ALA A 64 3.25 8.92 10.05
CA ALA A 64 3.03 10.35 9.81
C ALA A 64 1.94 10.91 10.73
N SER A 65 2.09 12.17 11.15
CA SER A 65 1.24 12.78 12.17
C SER A 65 -0.26 12.77 11.80
N CYS A 66 -0.60 12.96 10.52
CA CYS A 66 -1.96 12.87 10.01
C CYS A 66 -2.52 11.43 9.98
N HIS A 67 -1.66 10.43 9.77
CA HIS A 67 -2.04 9.01 9.76
C HIS A 67 -2.32 8.48 11.17
N THR A 68 -1.55 8.93 12.16
CA THR A 68 -1.69 8.49 13.57
C THR A 68 -2.49 9.46 14.44
N SER A 69 -3.10 10.48 13.85
CA SER A 69 -3.88 11.47 14.60
C SER A 69 -5.08 10.82 15.30
N LYS A 70 -5.57 11.45 16.37
CA LYS A 70 -6.80 10.99 17.05
C LYS A 70 -8.01 10.94 16.09
N PRO A 71 -8.26 11.96 15.25
CA PRO A 71 -9.31 11.90 14.24
C PRO A 71 -9.20 10.68 13.33
N THR A 72 -8.03 10.45 12.72
CA THR A 72 -7.80 9.37 11.77
C THR A 72 -7.97 8.00 12.42
N ASN A 73 -7.36 7.80 13.60
CA ASN A 73 -7.52 6.53 14.33
C ASN A 73 -8.97 6.24 14.71
N ASN A 74 -9.74 7.25 15.12
CA ASN A 74 -11.14 7.08 15.46
C ASN A 74 -11.99 6.74 14.23
N ASP A 75 -11.71 7.37 13.10
CA ASP A 75 -12.43 7.16 11.86
C ASP A 75 -12.17 5.76 11.27
N LEU A 76 -10.89 5.34 11.20
CA LEU A 76 -10.51 3.99 10.77
C LEU A 76 -11.13 2.89 11.66
N LYS A 77 -11.18 3.11 12.98
CA LYS A 77 -11.88 2.21 13.92
C LYS A 77 -13.39 2.13 13.63
N LYS A 78 -14.06 3.26 13.38
CA LYS A 78 -15.49 3.28 13.05
C LYS A 78 -15.79 2.49 11.77
N LYS A 79 -14.88 2.55 10.80
CA LYS A 79 -14.99 1.83 9.52
C LYS A 79 -14.48 0.39 9.59
N LYS A 80 -14.03 -0.08 10.76
CA LYS A 80 -13.50 -1.44 10.98
C LYS A 80 -12.33 -1.76 10.04
N VAL A 81 -11.50 -0.78 9.74
CA VAL A 81 -10.27 -0.98 8.98
C VAL A 81 -9.24 -1.63 9.91
N ASN A 82 -8.73 -2.80 9.51
CA ASN A 82 -7.67 -3.50 10.24
C ASN A 82 -6.33 -2.86 9.90
N ILE A 83 -5.77 -2.07 10.82
CA ILE A 83 -4.45 -1.44 10.62
C ILE A 83 -3.37 -2.32 11.24
N LEU A 84 -2.27 -2.54 10.53
CA LEU A 84 -1.07 -3.16 11.10
C LEU A 84 -0.36 -2.15 12.03
N PRO A 85 -0.15 -2.48 13.32
CA PRO A 85 0.68 -1.65 14.19
C PRO A 85 2.11 -1.58 13.65
N TRP A 86 2.60 -0.37 13.36
CA TRP A 86 3.95 -0.15 12.86
C TRP A 86 4.85 0.42 13.96
N PRO A 87 6.00 -0.21 14.28
CA PRO A 87 6.87 0.29 15.34
C PRO A 87 7.45 1.66 14.97
N SER A 88 7.59 2.55 15.94
CA SER A 88 8.24 3.85 15.74
C SER A 88 9.73 3.63 15.41
N GLY A 89 10.23 4.33 14.39
CA GLY A 89 11.65 4.25 14.00
C GLY A 89 12.01 3.22 12.92
N SER A 90 11.07 2.39 12.46
CA SER A 90 11.28 1.44 11.36
C SER A 90 11.04 2.08 9.99
N LEU A 91 11.60 3.27 9.78
CA LEU A 91 11.56 3.94 8.48
C LEU A 91 12.20 3.05 7.40
N ASP A 92 13.18 2.23 7.78
CA ASP A 92 13.93 1.34 6.87
C ASP A 92 13.17 0.09 6.43
N LEU A 93 12.06 -0.24 7.12
CA LEU A 93 11.23 -1.39 6.80
C LEU A 93 10.01 -1.04 5.97
N ASN A 94 9.80 0.23 5.60
CA ASN A 94 8.66 0.63 4.81
C ASN A 94 8.89 0.22 3.34
N PRO A 95 8.19 -0.80 2.79
CA PRO A 95 8.37 -1.21 1.39
C PRO A 95 8.07 -0.06 0.41
N MET A 96 7.26 0.92 0.84
CA MET A 96 6.97 2.12 0.09
C MET A 96 8.23 2.93 -0.23
N LYS A 97 9.21 2.99 0.68
CA LYS A 97 10.48 3.66 0.40
C LYS A 97 11.25 3.00 -0.74
N ASN A 98 11.23 1.67 -0.80
CA ASN A 98 11.91 0.92 -1.86
C ASN A 98 11.23 1.18 -3.20
N VAL A 99 9.88 1.19 -3.22
CA VAL A 99 9.10 1.53 -4.42
C VAL A 99 9.41 2.96 -4.87
N TRP A 100 9.43 3.94 -3.97
CA TRP A 100 9.82 5.32 -4.29
C TRP A 100 11.25 5.40 -4.83
N GLY A 101 12.21 4.68 -4.24
CA GLY A 101 13.58 4.64 -4.73
C GLY A 101 13.71 4.09 -6.14
N ILE A 102 13.01 2.99 -6.45
CA ILE A 102 12.97 2.40 -7.80
C ILE A 102 12.31 3.37 -8.79
N LEU A 103 11.19 3.98 -8.40
CA LEU A 103 10.47 4.95 -9.23
C LEU A 103 11.33 6.17 -9.52
N SER A 104 11.98 6.75 -8.51
CA SER A 104 12.91 7.87 -8.69
C SER A 104 14.06 7.51 -9.62
N LEU A 105 14.65 6.32 -9.48
CA LEU A 105 15.74 5.87 -10.35
C LEU A 105 15.30 5.79 -11.82
N LYS A 106 14.09 5.29 -12.09
CA LYS A 106 13.54 5.21 -13.45
C LYS A 106 13.17 6.60 -14.01
N VAL A 107 12.45 7.41 -13.24
CA VAL A 107 11.98 8.74 -13.67
C VAL A 107 13.15 9.67 -14.02
N TYR A 108 14.24 9.62 -13.24
CA TYR A 108 15.42 10.46 -13.43
C TYR A 108 16.57 9.74 -14.18
N ALA A 109 16.31 8.58 -14.79
CA ALA A 109 17.31 7.87 -15.58
C ALA A 109 17.88 8.76 -16.69
N ASN A 110 19.15 8.55 -17.05
CA ASN A 110 19.87 9.34 -18.05
C ASN A 110 19.94 10.84 -17.73
N ASN A 111 19.93 11.21 -16.45
CA ASN A 111 19.98 12.60 -15.97
C ASN A 111 18.81 13.47 -16.48
N LYS A 112 17.65 12.86 -16.71
CA LYS A 112 16.46 13.59 -17.13
C LYS A 112 16.09 14.67 -16.11
N GLN A 113 15.73 15.85 -16.58
CA GLN A 113 15.27 16.97 -15.77
C GLN A 113 13.86 17.36 -16.20
N PHE A 114 13.09 17.94 -15.28
CA PHE A 114 11.72 18.35 -15.52
C PHE A 114 11.57 19.83 -15.21
N SER A 115 10.92 20.55 -16.12
CA SER A 115 10.76 22.01 -16.05
C SER A 115 9.44 22.44 -15.40
N SER A 116 8.51 21.51 -15.20
CA SER A 116 7.22 21.76 -14.57
C SER A 116 6.72 20.52 -13.80
N ALA A 117 5.84 20.76 -12.82
CA ALA A 117 5.19 19.69 -12.06
C ALA A 117 4.41 18.73 -12.98
N ASN A 118 3.67 19.27 -13.96
CA ASN A 118 2.91 18.46 -14.91
C ASN A 118 3.80 17.52 -15.74
N GLU A 119 4.98 17.99 -16.17
CA GLU A 119 5.94 17.15 -16.91
C GLU A 119 6.46 15.99 -16.05
N LEU A 120 6.73 16.27 -14.77
CA LEU A 120 7.15 15.26 -13.80
C LEU A 120 6.02 14.27 -13.49
N GLU A 121 4.78 14.74 -13.30
CA GLU A 121 3.61 13.89 -13.06
C GLU A 121 3.37 12.91 -14.20
N VAL A 122 3.45 13.36 -15.46
CA VAL A 122 3.31 12.50 -16.63
C VAL A 122 4.42 11.44 -16.69
N ALA A 123 5.66 11.82 -16.36
CA ALA A 123 6.77 10.87 -16.33
C ALA A 123 6.62 9.84 -15.21
N ILE A 124 6.21 10.28 -14.03
CA ILE A 124 5.91 9.41 -12.89
C ILE A 124 4.81 8.42 -13.26
N ALA A 125 3.69 8.87 -13.82
CA ALA A 125 2.58 8.00 -14.23
C ALA A 125 3.01 6.94 -15.26
N LYS A 126 3.89 7.32 -16.20
CA LYS A 126 4.46 6.40 -17.18
C LYS A 126 5.31 5.31 -16.53
N GLU A 127 6.25 5.68 -15.68
CA GLU A 127 7.16 4.71 -15.03
C GLU A 127 6.42 3.85 -13.98
N GLN A 128 5.35 4.37 -13.38
CA GLN A 128 4.48 3.60 -12.48
C GLN A 128 3.79 2.43 -13.19
N HIS A 129 3.28 2.65 -14.40
CA HIS A 129 2.70 1.57 -15.20
C HIS A 129 3.72 0.45 -15.44
N ASP A 130 4.95 0.82 -15.83
CA ASP A 130 6.04 -0.12 -16.10
C ASP A 130 6.51 -0.88 -14.84
N ILE A 131 6.50 -0.23 -13.67
CA ILE A 131 6.78 -0.85 -12.37
C ILE A 131 5.69 -1.86 -12.01
N SER A 132 4.42 -1.51 -12.21
CA SER A 132 3.28 -2.36 -11.87
C SER A 132 3.25 -3.65 -12.70
N ASP A 133 3.79 -3.64 -13.91
CA ASP A 133 3.85 -4.82 -14.80
C ASP A 133 4.94 -5.84 -14.37
N HIS A 134 5.89 -5.42 -13.53
CA HIS A 134 7.11 -6.21 -13.24
C HIS A 134 7.38 -6.49 -11.75
N LEU A 135 6.72 -5.79 -10.82
CA LEU A 135 6.90 -5.99 -9.39
C LEU A 135 5.84 -6.93 -8.80
N ILE A 136 6.23 -8.20 -8.63
CA ILE A 136 5.65 -9.08 -7.62
C ILE A 136 6.51 -8.90 -6.36
N ILE A 137 6.03 -8.12 -5.39
CA ILE A 137 6.56 -8.11 -4.02
C ILE A 137 5.63 -8.93 -3.12
#